data_AF-A0A7C6AW61-F1
#
_entry.id   AF-A0A7C6AW61-F1
#
_cell.length_a   1.000
_cell.length_b   1.000
_cell.length_c   1.000
_cell.angle_alpha   90.00
_cell.angle_beta   90.00
_cell.angle_gamma   90.00
#
_symmetry.space_group_name_H-M   'P 1'
#
loop_
_entity.id
_entity.type
_entity.pdbx_description
1 polymer ?
#
loop_
_entity_poly.entity_id
_entity_poly.type
_entity_poly.pdbx_seq_one_letter_code
_entity_poly.pdbx_strand_id
1 'polypeptide(L)'
;YPAILALFLGGVAAIFCRPDLKRKSWIGGLLFLIYYAVFLAGLEWSAPGYIERVWNLDALSGIAIGFMPLEELLFAIAFGVYWSGVYEHFTWHRVGERGA
;
A
#
# COMPACT_ATOMS: atom_id res chain seq x y z
N TYR A 1 1.43 6.72 -11.54
CA TYR A 1 1.55 7.87 -10.61
C TYR A 1 0.25 8.35 -9.97
N PRO A 2 -0.84 8.68 -10.70
CA PRO A 2 -2.03 9.26 -10.07
C PRO A 2 -2.66 8.34 -9.01
N ALA A 3 -2.65 7.02 -9.23
CA ALA A 3 -3.10 6.06 -8.24
C ALA A 3 -2.27 6.11 -6.93
N ILE A 4 -0.94 6.11 -7.03
CA ILE A 4 -0.04 6.20 -5.86
C ILE A 4 -0.32 7.48 -5.07
N LEU A 5 -0.42 8.61 -5.76
CA LEU A 5 -0.70 9.90 -5.14
C LEU A 5 -2.09 9.93 -4.50
N ALA A 6 -3.12 9.46 -5.20
CA ALA A 6 -4.48 9.41 -4.67
C ALA A 6 -4.59 8.53 -3.43
N LEU A 7 -3.98 7.34 -3.45
CA LEU A 7 -3.95 6.43 -2.31
C LEU A 7 -3.19 7.04 -1.13
N PHE A 8 -2.00 7.61 -1.39
CA PHE A 8 -1.19 8.19 -0.34
C PHE A 8 -1.85 9.42 0.30
N LEU A 9 -2.33 10.36 -0.52
CA LEU A 9 -3.03 11.55 -0.03
C LEU A 9 -4.34 11.18 0.66
N GLY A 10 -5.09 10.21 0.14
CA GLY A 10 -6.31 9.70 0.78
C GLY A 10 -6.03 9.05 2.13
N GLY A 11 -4.98 8.24 2.23
CA GLY A 11 -4.53 7.63 3.49
C GLY A 11 -4.07 8.67 4.50
N VAL A 12 -3.29 9.67 4.07
CA VAL A 12 -2.85 10.79 4.91
C VAL A 12 -4.04 11.62 5.39
N ALA A 13 -4.98 11.96 4.50
CA ALA A 13 -6.20 12.67 4.86
C ALA A 13 -7.04 11.88 5.89
N ALA A 14 -7.16 10.56 5.72
CA ALA A 14 -7.85 9.70 6.68
C ALA A 14 -7.18 9.71 8.06
N ILE A 15 -5.84 9.69 8.12
CA ILE A 15 -5.09 9.81 9.39
C ILE A 15 -5.30 11.18 10.05
N PHE A 16 -5.37 12.26 9.26
CA PHE A 16 -5.65 13.61 9.79
C PHE A 16 -7.08 13.73 10.34
N CYS A 17 -8.07 13.14 9.68
CA CYS A 17 -9.46 13.15 10.15
C CYS A 17 -9.69 12.17 11.32
N ARG A 18 -8.96 11.05 11.36
CA ARG A 18 -9.04 10.00 12.39
C ARG A 18 -7.66 9.63 12.91
N PRO A 19 -7.08 10.42 13.82
CA PRO A 19 -5.74 10.17 14.35
C PRO A 19 -5.64 8.86 15.15
N ASP A 20 -6.77 8.31 15.60
CA ASP A 20 -6.85 7.00 16.25
C ASP A 20 -6.42 5.85 15.31
N LEU A 21 -6.57 6.04 14.00
CA LEU A 21 -6.15 5.09 12.96
C LEU A 21 -4.68 5.22 12.56
N LYS A 22 -3.97 6.26 13.01
CA LYS A 22 -2.58 6.55 12.60
C LYS A 22 -1.68 5.31 12.71
N ARG A 23 -1.66 4.68 13.89
CA ARG A 23 -0.77 3.54 14.15
C ARG A 23 -1.14 2.33 13.29
N LYS A 24 -2.45 2.02 13.18
CA LYS A 24 -2.94 0.91 12.36
C LYS A 24 -2.59 1.12 10.87
N SER A 25 -2.73 2.35 10.38
CA SER A 25 -2.44 2.73 8.99
C SER A 25 -0.96 2.58 8.65
N TRP A 26 -0.06 3.07 9.50
CA TRP A 26 1.38 2.89 9.28
C TRP A 26 1.83 1.43 9.38
N ILE A 27 1.27 0.67 10.33
CA ILE A 27 1.54 -0.78 10.43
C ILE A 27 1.04 -1.49 9.17
N GLY A 28 -0.17 -1.17 8.69
CA GLY A 28 -0.72 -1.73 7.45
C GLY A 28 0.14 -1.41 6.23
N GLY A 29 0.60 -0.15 6.11
CA GLY A 29 1.57 0.28 5.09
C GLY A 29 2.85 -0.54 5.10
N LEU A 30 3.48 -0.68 6.28
CA LEU A 30 4.72 -1.44 6.44
C LEU A 30 4.52 -2.93 6.16
N LEU A 31 3.46 -3.54 6.68
CA LEU A 31 3.15 -4.95 6.46
C LEU A 31 2.92 -5.24 4.98
N PHE A 32 2.15 -4.40 4.28
CA PHE A 32 1.88 -4.60 2.86
C PHE A 32 3.14 -4.37 2.01
N LEU A 33 3.97 -3.40 2.36
CA LEU A 33 5.26 -3.18 1.70
C LEU A 33 6.17 -4.42 1.84
N ILE A 34 6.32 -4.97 3.05
CA ILE A 34 7.13 -6.17 3.30
C ILE A 34 6.56 -7.36 2.52
N TYR A 35 5.24 -7.57 2.62
CA TYR A 35 4.56 -8.65 1.91
C TYR A 35 4.79 -8.57 0.40
N TYR A 36 4.62 -7.38 -0.18
CA TYR A 36 4.79 -7.16 -1.61
C TYR A 36 6.25 -7.30 -2.04
N ALA A 37 7.21 -6.81 -1.25
CA ALA A 37 8.63 -7.01 -1.52
C ALA A 37 9.03 -8.49 -1.47
N VAL A 38 8.52 -9.26 -0.49
CA VAL A 38 8.72 -10.72 -0.42
C VAL A 38 8.10 -11.40 -1.64
N PHE A 39 6.92 -10.97 -2.07
CA PHE A 39 6.27 -11.48 -3.27
C PHE A 39 7.12 -11.22 -4.53
N LEU A 40 7.59 -9.99 -4.74
CA LEU A 40 8.47 -9.64 -5.86
C LEU A 40 9.77 -10.46 -5.83
N ALA A 41 10.36 -10.63 -4.64
CA ALA A 41 11.55 -11.47 -4.48
C ALA A 41 11.29 -12.94 -4.79
N GLY A 42 10.15 -13.47 -4.37
CA GLY A 42 9.73 -14.83 -4.71
C GLY A 42 9.48 -15.00 -6.22
N LEU A 43 8.91 -13.99 -6.87
CA LEU A 43 8.69 -13.98 -8.32
C LEU A 43 10.02 -14.00 -9.07
N GLU A 44 10.95 -13.13 -8.68
CA GLU A 44 12.28 -13.06 -9.30
C GLU A 44 13.09 -14.34 -9.04
N TRP A 45 12.99 -14.92 -7.84
CA TRP A 45 13.67 -16.17 -7.50
C TRP A 45 13.11 -17.37 -8.27
N SER A 46 11.79 -17.45 -8.43
CA SER A 46 11.13 -18.56 -9.13
C SER A 46 11.23 -18.45 -10.66
N ALA A 47 11.29 -17.23 -11.19
CA ALA A 47 11.42 -16.96 -12.61
C ALA A 47 12.32 -15.73 -12.86
N PRO A 48 13.65 -15.92 -12.90
CA PRO A 48 14.60 -14.81 -13.06
C PRO A 48 14.36 -13.96 -14.31
N GLY A 49 14.35 -12.64 -14.14
CA GLY A 49 14.06 -11.64 -15.16
C GLY A 49 12.61 -11.62 -15.65
N TYR A 50 11.68 -12.25 -14.93
CA TYR A 50 10.27 -12.23 -15.32
C TYR A 50 9.69 -10.81 -15.28
N ILE A 51 10.05 -10.05 -14.24
CA ILE A 51 9.60 -8.67 -14.06
C ILE A 51 10.04 -7.83 -15.26
N GLU A 52 11.32 -7.91 -15.65
CA GLU A 52 11.88 -7.17 -16.76
C GLU A 52 11.25 -7.51 -18.12
N ARG A 53 10.89 -8.78 -18.33
CA ARG A 53 10.37 -9.24 -19.64
C ARG A 53 8.87 -9.06 -19.80
N VAL A 54 8.10 -9.12 -18.72
CA VAL A 54 6.63 -9.22 -18.77
C VAL A 54 5.95 -7.95 -18.26
N TRP A 55 6.58 -7.22 -17.34
CA TRP A 55 5.98 -6.01 -16.80
C TRP A 55 6.26 -4.82 -17.71
N ASN A 56 5.36 -3.85 -17.71
CA ASN A 56 5.48 -2.64 -18.53
C ASN A 56 6.40 -1.61 -17.83
N LEU A 57 7.70 -1.90 -17.78
CA LEU A 57 8.70 -1.03 -17.15
C LEU A 57 8.90 0.28 -17.91
N ASP A 58 8.61 0.31 -19.22
CA ASP A 58 8.71 1.52 -20.05
C ASP A 58 7.75 2.63 -19.62
N ALA A 59 6.66 2.28 -18.93
CA ALA A 59 5.71 3.24 -18.37
C ALA A 59 6.14 3.81 -17.00
N LEU A 60 7.26 3.34 -16.44
CA LEU A 60 7.82 3.76 -15.15
C LEU A 60 9.02 4.70 -15.35
N SER A 61 9.55 5.24 -14.26
CA SER A 61 10.68 6.19 -14.30
C SER A 61 12.03 5.56 -14.62
N GLY A 62 12.11 4.23 -14.68
CA GLY A 62 13.37 3.48 -14.79
C GLY A 62 14.19 3.42 -13.50
N ILE A 63 13.69 3.97 -12.38
CA ILE A 63 14.36 3.90 -11.08
C ILE A 63 13.98 2.58 -10.39
N ALA A 64 14.98 1.76 -10.10
CA ALA A 64 14.80 0.48 -9.41
C ALA A 64 15.69 0.36 -8.18
N ILE A 65 15.21 -0.38 -7.18
CA ILE A 65 15.97 -0.84 -6.03
C ILE A 65 16.26 -2.32 -6.26
N GLY A 66 17.44 -2.63 -6.81
CA GLY A 66 17.74 -3.98 -7.32
C GLY A 66 16.84 -4.31 -8.51
N PHE A 67 16.08 -5.41 -8.42
CA PHE A 67 15.12 -5.84 -9.44
C PHE A 67 13.69 -5.29 -9.22
N MET A 68 13.45 -4.54 -8.14
CA MET A 68 12.13 -4.01 -7.80
C MET A 68 12.01 -2.55 -8.26
N PRO A 69 11.05 -2.20 -9.13
CA PRO A 69 10.80 -0.80 -9.50
C PRO A 69 10.38 0.02 -8.28
N LEU A 70 10.86 1.27 -8.18
CA LEU A 70 10.55 2.14 -7.04
C LEU A 70 9.05 2.42 -6.93
N GLU A 71 8.38 2.66 -8.05
CA GLU A 71 6.95 2.95 -8.10
C GLU A 71 6.09 1.84 -7.53
N GLU A 72 6.50 0.58 -7.69
CA GLU A 72 5.81 -0.59 -7.19
C GLU A 72 5.88 -0.66 -5.66
N LEU A 73 7.04 -0.30 -5.09
CA LEU A 73 7.22 -0.18 -3.64
C LEU A 73 6.44 1.01 -3.06
N LEU A 74 6.43 2.15 -3.78
CA LEU A 74 5.62 3.32 -3.41
C LEU A 74 4.13 3.02 -3.48
N PHE A 75 3.69 2.27 -4.49
CA PHE A 75 2.33 1.79 -4.59
C PHE A 75 1.97 0.89 -3.41
N ALA A 76 2.83 -0.07 -3.06
CA ALA A 76 2.59 -0.99 -1.96
C ALA A 76 2.38 -0.25 -0.62
N ILE A 77 3.30 0.65 -0.26
CA ILE A 77 3.13 1.41 1.00
C ILE A 77 1.91 2.33 0.95
N ALA A 78 1.64 3.02 -0.16
CA ALA A 78 0.49 3.90 -0.29
C ALA A 78 -0.83 3.13 -0.16
N PHE A 79 -0.93 1.97 -0.80
CA PHE A 79 -2.08 1.08 -0.68
C PHE A 79 -2.28 0.60 0.75
N GLY A 80 -1.23 0.12 1.42
CA GLY A 80 -1.33 -0.38 2.79
C GLY A 80 -1.70 0.71 3.81
N VAL A 81 -1.21 1.94 3.64
CA VAL A 81 -1.60 3.09 4.49
C VAL A 81 -3.08 3.44 4.27
N TYR A 82 -3.53 3.46 3.02
CA TYR A 82 -4.92 3.74 2.67
C TYR A 82 -5.91 2.69 3.18
N TRP A 83 -5.52 1.40 3.14
CA TRP A 83 -6.42 0.28 3.40
C TRP A 83 -7.05 0.28 4.79
N SER A 84 -6.36 0.79 5.81
CA SER A 84 -6.92 0.86 7.17
C SER A 84 -8.17 1.74 7.25
N GLY A 85 -8.22 2.83 6.48
CA GLY A 85 -9.40 3.70 6.41
C GLY A 85 -10.56 3.03 5.68
N VAL A 86 -10.26 2.31 4.60
CA VAL A 86 -11.26 1.53 3.84
C VAL A 86 -11.86 0.43 4.70
N TYR A 87 -11.01 -0.35 5.37
CA TYR A 87 -11.44 -1.41 6.27
C TYR A 87 -12.39 -0.88 7.34
N GLU A 88 -12.02 0.20 8.02
CA GLU A 88 -12.91 0.83 9.02
C GLU A 88 -14.24 1.30 8.44
N HIS A 89 -14.26 1.82 7.21
CA HIS A 89 -15.50 2.24 6.57
C HIS A 89 -16.45 1.05 6.34
N PHE A 90 -15.91 -0.11 5.95
CA PHE A 90 -16.71 -1.32 5.75
C PHE A 90 -17.10 -2.01 7.06
N THR A 91 -16.24 -1.99 8.07
CA THR A 91 -16.48 -2.66 9.36
C THR A 91 -16.99 -1.71 10.43
N TRP A 92 -17.52 -0.54 10.05
CA TRP A 92 -17.94 0.48 11.00
C TRP A 92 -19.10 -0.04 11.85
N HIS A 93 -18.81 -0.43 13.09
CA HIS A 93 -19.85 -0.66 14.07
C HIS A 93 -20.42 0.71 14.47
N ARG A 94 -21.72 0.93 14.26
CA ARG A 94 -22.41 2.04 14.93
C ARG A 94 -22.14 1.90 16.42
N VAL A 95 -21.77 3.00 17.08
CA VAL A 95 -21.84 3.06 18.54
C VAL A 95 -23.31 2.90 18.87
N GLY A 96 -23.73 1.66 19.10
CA GLY A 96 -25.02 1.35 19.68
C GLY A 96 -25.06 1.98 21.06
N GLU A 97 -25.99 2.91 21.21
CA GLU A 97 -26.63 3.35 22.45
C GLU A 97 -26.10 2.62 23.69
N ARG A 98 -25.09 3.21 24.37
CA ARG A 98 -24.97 2.95 25.81
C ARG A 98 -26.15 3.68 26.43
N GLY A 99 -27.09 2.88 26.90
CA GLY A 99 -28.38 3.29 27.43
C GLY A 99 -28.30 4.37 28.51
N ALA A 100 -29.47 4.97 28.68
CA ALA A 100 -29.88 5.83 29.78
C ALA A 100 -29.44 5.33 31.16
#